data_AF-A0A098T7M0-F1
#
_entry.id   AF-A0A098T7M0-F1
#
_cell.length_a   1.000
_cell.length_b   1.000
_cell.length_c   1.000
_cell.angle_alpha   90.00
_cell.angle_beta   90.00
_cell.angle_gamma   90.00
#
_symmetry.space_group_name_H-M   'P 1'
#
loop_
_entity.id
_entity.type
_entity.pdbx_description
1 polymer ?
#
loop_
_entity_poly.entity_id
_entity_poly.type
_entity_poly.pdbx_seq_one_letter_code
_entity_poly.pdbx_strand_id
1 'polypeptide(L)' 'MDLTVSARIEDYRSRIARFVEDRVLPLEEDRSAYDAHDNIRLDLADRLRAEARAEGLWCLQLKP' A
#
# COMPACT_ATOMS: atom_id res chain seq x y z
N MET A 1 -29.13 10.83 -2.43
CA MET A 1 -27.78 10.92 -1.84
C MET A 1 -26.78 10.77 -2.96
N ASP A 2 -25.86 11.71 -3.12
CA ASP A 2 -24.80 11.62 -4.13
C ASP A 2 -23.58 10.90 -3.53
N LEU A 3 -23.13 9.84 -4.20
CA LEU A 3 -22.02 8.97 -3.80
C LEU A 3 -20.81 9.11 -4.74
N THR A 4 -20.79 10.16 -5.55
CA THR A 4 -19.73 10.38 -6.54
C THR A 4 -18.40 10.68 -5.85
N VAL A 5 -17.34 10.00 -6.30
CA VAL A 5 -15.97 10.19 -5.82
C VAL A 5 -15.37 11.43 -6.47
N SER A 6 -14.80 12.34 -5.67
CA SER A 6 -14.09 13.50 -6.20
C SER A 6 -12.81 13.10 -6.95
N ALA A 7 -12.39 13.90 -7.94
CA ALA A 7 -11.18 13.65 -8.72
C ALA A 7 -9.91 13.48 -7.85
N ARG A 8 -9.85 14.16 -6.69
CA ARG A 8 -8.74 14.00 -5.74
C ARG A 8 -8.72 12.60 -5.11
N ILE A 9 -9.88 12.09 -4.71
CA ILE A 9 -9.96 10.75 -4.11
C ILE A 9 -9.72 9.68 -5.19
N GLU A 10 -10.19 9.93 -6.41
CA GLU A 10 -9.94 9.08 -7.57
C GLU A 10 -8.43 8.92 -7.84
N ASP A 11 -7.65 10.02 -7.80
CA ASP A 11 -6.18 9.98 -7.92
C ASP A 11 -5.54 9.08 -6.87
N TYR A 12 -5.87 9.29 -5.58
CA TYR A 12 -5.33 8.44 -4.51
C TYR A 12 -5.70 6.98 -4.69
N ARG A 13 -6.98 6.67 -4.97
CA ARG A 13 -7.43 5.29 -5.15
C ARG A 13 -6.69 4.60 -6.30
N SER A 14 -6.51 5.27 -7.44
CA SER A 14 -5.79 4.69 -8.59
C SER A 14 -4.31 4.43 -8.27
N ARG A 15 -3.66 5.34 -7.55
CA ARG A 15 -2.24 5.17 -7.16
C ARG A 15 -2.06 4.08 -6.10
N ILE A 16 -2.97 3.97 -5.15
CA ILE A 16 -2.99 2.87 -4.17
C ILE A 16 -3.20 1.53 -4.87
N ALA A 17 -4.17 1.44 -5.78
CA ALA A 17 -4.44 0.21 -6.52
C ALA A 17 -3.19 -0.28 -7.27
N ARG A 18 -2.54 0.62 -8.02
CA ARG A 18 -1.29 0.32 -8.71
C ARG A 18 -0.17 -0.10 -7.74
N PHE A 19 0.03 0.64 -6.64
CA PHE A 19 1.06 0.29 -5.66
C PHE A 19 0.82 -1.11 -5.06
N VAL A 20 -0.42 -1.43 -4.73
CA VAL A 20 -0.79 -2.75 -4.20
C VAL A 20 -0.56 -3.85 -5.23
N GLU A 21 -0.99 -3.64 -6.47
CA GLU A 21 -0.83 -4.60 -7.57
C GLU A 21 0.64 -4.85 -7.89
N ASP A 22 1.45 -3.80 -7.97
CA ASP A 22 2.85 -3.91 -8.38
C ASP A 22 3.79 -4.34 -7.25
N ARG A 23 3.47 -4.00 -5.99
CA ARG A 23 4.42 -4.11 -4.85
C ARG A 23 3.97 -5.06 -3.75
N VAL A 24 2.66 -5.22 -3.53
CA VAL A 24 2.13 -5.94 -2.36
C VAL A 24 1.62 -7.32 -2.76
N LEU A 25 0.72 -7.40 -3.73
CA LEU A 25 0.12 -8.68 -4.17
C LEU A 25 1.16 -9.74 -4.59
N PRO A 26 2.25 -9.41 -5.31
CA PRO A 26 3.26 -10.41 -5.68
C PRO A 26 3.91 -11.11 -4.48
N LEU A 27 3.90 -10.49 -3.31
CA LEU A 27 4.48 -11.04 -2.10
C LEU A 27 3.59 -12.12 -1.45
N GLU A 28 2.30 -12.13 -1.76
CA GLU A 28 1.37 -13.14 -1.23
C GLU A 28 1.67 -14.54 -1.79
N GLU A 29 2.21 -14.60 -3.00
CA GLU A 29 2.61 -15.85 -3.66
C GLU A 29 4.05 -16.27 -3.27
N ASP A 30 4.84 -15.37 -2.71
CA ASP A 30 6.24 -15.61 -2.32
C ASP A 30 6.34 -16.07 -0.86
N ARG A 31 6.53 -17.37 -0.65
CA ARG A 31 6.78 -17.94 0.69
C ARG A 31 7.97 -17.31 1.42
N SER A 32 8.97 -16.78 0.70
CA SER A 32 10.14 -16.14 1.30
C SER A 32 9.86 -14.74 1.87
N ALA A 33 8.68 -14.17 1.55
CA ALA A 33 8.19 -12.92 2.11
C ALA A 33 7.68 -13.08 3.55
N TYR A 34 7.44 -14.32 4.01
CA TYR A 34 6.88 -14.62 5.32
C TYR A 34 7.96 -15.10 6.30
N ASP A 35 7.78 -14.77 7.58
CA ASP A 35 8.60 -15.26 8.68
C ASP A 35 8.07 -16.61 9.21
N ALA A 36 8.69 -17.13 10.28
CA ALA A 36 8.31 -18.41 10.89
C ALA A 36 6.91 -18.42 11.53
N HIS A 37 6.23 -17.28 11.59
CA HIS A 37 4.91 -17.10 12.18
C HIS A 37 3.86 -16.73 11.14
N ASP A 38 4.14 -16.97 9.86
CA ASP A 38 3.28 -16.60 8.72
C ASP A 38 2.95 -15.10 8.65
N ASN A 39 3.77 -14.24 9.28
CA ASN A 39 3.67 -12.79 9.12
C ASN A 39 4.58 -12.33 7.98
N ILE A 40 4.22 -11.24 7.31
CA ILE A 40 5.17 -10.57 6.41
C ILE A 40 6.43 -10.21 7.20
N ARG A 41 7.59 -10.55 6.63
CA ARG A 41 8.88 -10.20 7.21
C ARG A 41 8.98 -8.69 7.42
N LEU A 42 9.37 -8.30 8.62
CA LEU A 42 9.43 -6.90 9.01
C LEU A 42 10.36 -6.06 8.13
N ASP A 43 11.48 -6.62 7.67
CA ASP A 43 12.40 -5.91 6.78
C ASP A 43 11.78 -5.59 5.42
N LEU A 44 10.93 -6.48 4.90
CA LEU A 44 10.18 -6.25 3.67
C LEU A 44 9.04 -5.24 3.89
N ALA A 45 8.30 -5.40 4.99
CA ALA A 45 7.24 -4.46 5.36
C ALA A 45 7.77 -3.03 5.53
N ASP A 46 8.94 -2.85 6.15
CA ASP A 46 9.53 -1.53 6.34
C ASP A 46 9.98 -0.89 5.03
N ARG A 47 10.46 -1.68 4.07
CA ARG A 47 10.76 -1.20 2.71
C ARG A 47 9.50 -0.73 1.99
N LEU A 48 8.44 -1.54 1.99
CA LEU A 48 7.15 -1.17 1.39
C LEU A 48 6.57 0.11 2.01
N ARG A 49 6.67 0.26 3.34
CA ARG A 49 6.25 1.47 4.05
C ARG A 49 7.06 2.69 3.62
N ALA A 50 8.38 2.55 3.45
CA ALA A 50 9.23 3.63 2.98
C ALA A 50 8.87 4.05 1.53
N GLU A 51 8.60 3.09 0.66
CA GLU A 51 8.15 3.34 -0.72
C GLU A 51 6.79 4.04 -0.76
N ALA A 52 5.80 3.54 -0.01
CA ALA A 52 4.48 4.15 0.08
C ALA A 52 4.55 5.60 0.63
N ARG A 53 5.41 5.86 1.62
CA ARG A 53 5.66 7.22 2.13
C ARG A 53 6.29 8.12 1.08
N ALA A 54 7.24 7.62 0.30
CA ALA A 54 7.87 8.38 -0.79
C ALA A 54 6.86 8.75 -1.89
N GLU A 55 5.85 7.90 -2.12
CA GLU A 55 4.71 8.22 -2.98
C GLU A 55 3.64 9.07 -2.29
N GLY A 56 3.78 9.44 -1.02
CA GLY A 56 2.73 10.18 -0.29
C GLY A 56 1.44 9.39 -0.10
N LEU A 57 1.52 8.05 -0.15
CA LEU A 57 0.40 7.12 0.07
C LEU A 57 0.33 6.66 1.53
N TRP A 58 0.80 7.48 2.47
CA TRP A 58 0.90 7.14 3.88
C TRP A 58 0.11 8.12 4.75
N CYS A 59 -0.55 7.61 5.79
CA CYS A 59 -1.32 8.43 6.73
C CYS A 59 -2.35 9.36 6.05
N LEU A 60 -3.03 8.90 5.00
CA LEU A 60 -3.92 9.70 4.14
C LEU A 60 -5.06 10.45 4.87
N GLN A 61 -5.42 9.99 6.06
CA GLN A 61 -6.49 10.57 6.88
C GLN A 61 -5.98 11.58 7.92
N LEU A 62 -4.65 11.69 8.10
CA LEU A 62 -4.06 12.62 9.05
C LEU A 62 -3.80 13.97 8.38
N LYS A 63 -3.83 15.03 9.20
CA LYS A 63 -3.34 16.34 8.76
C LYS A 63 -1.81 16.28 8.60
N PRO A 64 -1.24 17.03 7.64
CA PRO A 64 0.22 17.16 7.51
C PRO A 64 0.88 17.66 8.80
#